data_AF-A0A533HUY4-F1
#
_entry.id   AF-A0A533HUY4-F1
#
_cell.length_a   1.000
_cell.length_b   1.000
_cell.length_c   1.000
_cell.angle_alpha   90.00
_cell.angle_beta   90.00
_cell.angle_gamma   90.00
#
_symmetry.space_group_name_H-M   'P 1'
#
loop_
_entity.id
_entity.type
_entity.pdbx_description
1 polymer ?
#
loop_
_entity_poly.entity_id
_entity_poly.type
_entity_poly.pdbx_seq_one_letter_code
_entity_poly.pdbx_strand_id
1 'polypeptide(L)'
;MILAAIVLKLSLYGILRLILPILPKAYMEYTYIIFLIGVITIVYASLSTLRTIDIKELIAYSSVSHAAVYLLGVFSNSIQGIEGAITLGLAHGFVSPGLFICAGGVLYDRSHTRVISFYRGVTQVMPLFAILFFILCLANCGAPLTLNFIGEFLSLYGVFERSSLYGLFASSSIIFSAAYTIYMFQRIAFGGAYSRMFTVVMPDLTKREYTILMILVVPTVLLGIYPASILDGLGYAVSLLLYSSDIAFDVVPNTQ
;
A
#
# COMPACT_ATOMS: atom_id res chain seq x y z
N MET A 1 -10.20 -4.50 9.22
CA MET A 1 -10.46 -3.25 8.47
C MET A 1 -9.88 -2.03 9.16
N ILE A 2 -10.39 -1.62 10.34
CA ILE A 2 -10.00 -0.37 11.01
C ILE A 2 -8.48 -0.29 11.26
N LEU A 3 -7.88 -1.39 11.74
CA LEU A 3 -6.44 -1.46 11.98
C LEU A 3 -5.62 -1.17 10.71
N ALA A 4 -5.96 -1.85 9.60
CA ALA A 4 -5.26 -1.71 8.34
C ALA A 4 -5.53 -0.35 7.65
N ALA A 5 -6.75 0.18 7.80
CA ALA A 5 -7.19 1.43 7.18
C ALA A 5 -6.61 2.67 7.87
N ILE A 6 -6.72 2.73 9.21
CA ILE A 6 -6.54 3.97 9.96
C ILE A 6 -5.30 3.91 10.85
N VAL A 7 -5.14 2.82 11.63
CA VAL A 7 -4.07 2.77 12.65
C VAL A 7 -2.68 2.80 12.00
N LEU A 8 -2.49 2.06 10.90
CA LEU A 8 -1.24 2.11 10.14
C LEU A 8 -0.95 3.50 9.54
N LYS A 9 -1.99 4.31 9.29
CA LYS A 9 -1.86 5.63 8.68
C LYS A 9 -1.65 6.70 9.73
N LEU A 10 -2.03 6.42 10.98
CA LEU A 10 -1.71 7.27 12.11
C LEU A 10 -0.19 7.39 12.33
N SER A 11 0.58 6.34 12.04
CA SER A 11 2.05 6.42 12.11
C SER A 11 2.60 7.36 11.04
N LEU A 12 2.11 7.28 9.81
CA LEU A 12 2.46 8.19 8.72
C LEU A 12 2.15 9.65 9.10
N TYR A 13 0.95 9.89 9.61
CA TYR A 13 0.52 11.21 10.07
C TYR A 13 1.37 11.73 11.25
N GLY A 14 1.72 10.86 12.19
CA GLY A 14 2.61 11.18 13.30
C GLY A 14 4.00 11.60 12.83
N ILE A 15 4.55 10.93 11.82
CA ILE A 15 5.83 11.30 11.21
C ILE A 15 5.74 12.70 10.58
N LEU A 16 4.72 12.94 9.73
CA LEU A 16 4.52 14.21 9.03
C LEU A 16 4.30 15.39 9.97
N ARG A 17 3.57 15.20 11.07
CA ARG A 17 3.18 16.29 11.97
C ARG A 17 4.14 16.51 13.13
N LEU A 18 4.83 15.46 13.59
CA LEU A 18 5.72 15.54 14.75
C LEU A 18 7.18 15.48 14.35
N ILE A 19 7.60 14.45 13.61
CA ILE A 19 9.04 14.21 13.38
C ILE A 19 9.62 15.22 12.41
N LEU A 20 9.00 15.41 11.23
CA LEU A 20 9.54 16.30 10.19
C LEU A 20 9.66 17.76 10.69
N PRO A 21 8.64 18.37 11.33
CA PRO A 21 8.71 19.77 11.73
C PRO A 21 9.53 20.00 13.02
N ILE A 22 9.47 19.08 13.99
CA ILE A 22 10.08 19.30 15.32
C ILE A 22 11.57 18.91 15.30
N LEU A 23 11.95 17.86 14.56
CA LEU A 23 13.30 17.28 14.58
C LEU A 23 13.94 17.19 13.17
N PRO A 24 13.97 18.28 12.36
CA PRO A 24 14.40 18.21 10.97
C PRO A 24 15.87 17.81 10.80
N LYS A 25 16.76 18.41 11.60
CA LYS A 25 18.20 18.10 11.56
C LYS A 25 18.48 16.64 11.93
N ALA A 26 17.81 16.14 12.98
CA ALA A 26 18.03 14.79 13.45
C ALA A 26 17.59 13.74 12.42
N TYR A 27 16.40 13.88 11.80
CA TYR A 27 15.98 12.86 10.83
C TYR A 27 16.89 12.86 9.59
N MET A 28 17.42 14.01 9.17
CA MET A 28 18.34 14.10 8.03
C MET A 28 19.66 13.35 8.27
N GLU A 29 20.18 13.38 9.51
CA GLU A 29 21.35 12.60 9.91
C GLU A 29 21.04 11.09 10.00
N TYR A 30 19.86 10.74 10.54
CA TYR A 30 19.46 9.35 10.74
C TYR A 30 18.75 8.71 9.53
N THR A 31 18.62 9.41 8.40
CA THR A 31 17.90 8.92 7.21
C THR A 31 18.46 7.58 6.71
N TYR A 32 19.79 7.39 6.76
CA TYR A 32 20.44 6.14 6.38
C TYR A 32 19.91 4.93 7.18
N ILE A 33 19.75 5.09 8.50
CA ILE A 33 19.28 4.00 9.38
C ILE A 33 17.82 3.68 9.06
N ILE A 34 17.01 4.72 8.86
CA ILE A 34 15.60 4.57 8.47
C ILE A 34 15.49 3.83 7.14
N PHE A 35 16.34 4.18 6.17
CA PHE A 35 16.36 3.55 4.86
C PHE A 35 16.75 2.08 4.92
N LEU A 36 17.77 1.77 5.71
CA LEU A 36 18.21 0.40 5.94
C LEU A 36 17.09 -0.46 6.56
N ILE A 37 16.42 0.05 7.61
CA ILE A 37 15.31 -0.66 8.27
C ILE A 37 14.13 -0.82 7.30
N GLY A 38 13.79 0.21 6.54
CA GLY A 38 12.68 0.16 5.58
C GLY A 38 12.93 -0.86 4.48
N VAL A 39 14.12 -0.89 3.89
CA VAL A 39 14.48 -1.89 2.86
C VAL A 39 14.44 -3.32 3.40
N ILE A 40 15.01 -3.55 4.58
CA ILE A 40 14.94 -4.88 5.22
C ILE A 40 13.48 -5.28 5.44
N THR A 41 12.64 -4.35 5.87
CA THR A 41 11.21 -4.58 6.10
C THR A 41 10.47 -4.92 4.80
N ILE A 42 10.75 -4.21 3.69
CA ILE A 42 10.19 -4.50 2.36
C ILE A 42 10.50 -5.94 1.97
N VAL A 43 11.79 -6.32 1.99
CA VAL A 43 12.23 -7.64 1.52
C VAL A 43 11.72 -8.74 2.44
N TYR A 44 11.84 -8.57 3.77
CA TYR A 44 11.42 -9.58 4.73
C TYR A 44 9.91 -9.81 4.73
N ALA A 45 9.11 -8.74 4.74
CA ALA A 45 7.64 -8.87 4.69
C ALA A 45 7.20 -9.51 3.38
N SER A 46 7.80 -9.10 2.26
CA SER A 46 7.54 -9.65 0.92
C SER A 46 7.89 -11.13 0.77
N LEU A 47 9.00 -11.59 1.36
CA LEU A 47 9.35 -13.01 1.34
C LEU A 47 8.46 -13.82 2.29
N SER A 48 8.04 -13.22 3.40
CA SER A 48 7.13 -13.84 4.36
C SER A 48 5.76 -14.13 3.72
N THR A 49 5.22 -13.22 2.89
CA THR A 49 3.93 -13.45 2.20
C THR A 49 3.93 -14.67 1.26
N LEU A 50 5.08 -15.02 0.68
CA LEU A 50 5.17 -16.18 -0.22
C LEU A 50 5.12 -17.52 0.52
N ARG A 51 5.44 -17.53 1.82
CA ARG A 51 5.43 -18.73 2.66
C ARG A 51 4.12 -18.90 3.42
N THR A 52 3.36 -17.83 3.62
CA THR A 52 2.13 -17.89 4.40
C THR A 52 1.04 -18.67 3.67
N ILE A 53 0.28 -19.44 4.46
CA ILE A 53 -0.84 -20.25 3.98
C ILE A 53 -2.21 -19.64 4.30
N ASP A 54 -2.27 -18.67 5.21
CA ASP A 54 -3.49 -17.96 5.59
C ASP A 54 -3.65 -16.68 4.73
N ILE A 55 -4.84 -16.49 4.15
CA ILE A 55 -5.14 -15.33 3.30
C ILE A 55 -5.06 -14.01 4.09
N LYS A 56 -5.58 -13.97 5.31
CA LYS A 56 -5.57 -12.73 6.13
C LYS A 56 -4.16 -12.34 6.51
N GLU A 57 -3.33 -13.33 6.82
CA GLU A 57 -1.91 -13.12 7.14
C GLU A 57 -1.14 -12.63 5.92
N LEU A 58 -1.38 -13.18 4.73
CA LEU A 58 -0.80 -12.71 3.48
C LEU A 58 -1.14 -11.23 3.22
N ILE A 59 -2.40 -10.82 3.36
CA ILE A 59 -2.84 -9.42 3.20
C ILE A 59 -2.25 -8.51 4.31
N ALA A 60 -2.02 -9.04 5.51
CA ALA A 60 -1.40 -8.28 6.59
C ALA A 60 0.08 -7.98 6.29
N TYR A 61 0.86 -8.99 5.87
CA TYR A 61 2.27 -8.78 5.51
C TYR A 61 2.45 -7.93 4.25
N SER A 62 1.56 -8.03 3.25
CA SER A 62 1.57 -7.10 2.11
C SER A 62 1.37 -5.66 2.57
N SER A 63 0.52 -5.45 3.58
CA SER A 63 0.30 -4.11 4.12
C SER A 63 1.55 -3.54 4.81
N VAL A 64 2.38 -4.41 5.41
CA VAL A 64 3.66 -4.02 6.01
C VAL A 64 4.68 -3.64 4.93
N SER A 65 4.73 -4.35 3.79
CA SER A 65 5.66 -4.00 2.71
C SER A 65 5.35 -2.64 2.10
N HIS A 66 4.08 -2.35 1.80
CA HIS A 66 3.67 -1.03 1.31
C HIS A 66 3.90 0.07 2.36
N ALA A 67 3.75 -0.27 3.65
CA ALA A 67 4.03 0.65 4.73
C ALA A 67 5.49 1.08 4.83
N ALA A 68 6.40 0.14 4.59
CA ALA A 68 7.80 0.48 4.48
C ALA A 68 8.08 1.39 3.28
N VAL A 69 7.43 1.18 2.12
CA VAL A 69 7.61 2.04 0.93
C VAL A 69 7.20 3.50 1.21
N TYR A 70 6.01 3.75 1.76
CA TYR A 70 5.63 5.13 2.06
C TYR A 70 6.51 5.75 3.15
N LEU A 71 7.00 4.95 4.12
CA LEU A 71 7.89 5.44 5.16
C LEU A 71 9.22 5.91 4.58
N LEU A 72 9.81 5.14 3.66
CA LEU A 72 10.99 5.56 2.91
C LEU A 72 10.73 6.84 2.11
N GLY A 73 9.56 6.93 1.45
CA GLY A 73 9.13 8.10 0.69
C GLY A 73 9.08 9.37 1.53
N VAL A 74 8.49 9.33 2.73
CA VAL A 74 8.41 10.51 3.62
C VAL A 74 9.79 11.00 4.04
N PHE A 75 10.71 10.10 4.37
CA PHE A 75 12.06 10.46 4.82
C PHE A 75 13.02 10.81 3.69
N SER A 76 12.55 10.85 2.43
CA SER A 76 13.38 11.26 1.28
C SER A 76 13.72 12.74 1.26
N ASN A 77 12.99 13.59 1.99
CA ASN A 77 13.08 15.06 1.91
C ASN A 77 12.95 15.57 0.46
N SER A 78 12.03 14.98 -0.30
CA SER A 78 11.65 15.41 -1.66
C SER A 78 10.14 15.63 -1.71
N ILE A 79 9.69 16.59 -2.54
CA ILE A 79 8.25 16.88 -2.70
C ILE A 79 7.54 15.61 -3.20
N GLN A 80 8.10 15.00 -4.25
CA GLN A 80 7.55 13.80 -4.88
C GLN A 80 7.48 12.63 -3.90
N GLY A 81 8.52 12.42 -3.08
CA GLY A 81 8.54 11.33 -2.11
C GLY A 81 7.48 11.47 -1.01
N ILE A 82 7.28 12.68 -0.48
CA ILE A 82 6.28 12.94 0.56
C ILE A 82 4.86 12.89 -0.01
N GLU A 83 4.62 13.50 -1.18
CA GLU A 83 3.32 13.39 -1.88
C GLU A 83 2.98 11.93 -2.22
N GLY A 84 3.96 11.19 -2.73
CA GLY A 84 3.85 9.76 -2.99
C GLY A 84 3.50 8.96 -1.74
N ALA A 85 4.11 9.28 -0.61
CA ALA A 85 3.86 8.57 0.63
C ALA A 85 2.45 8.82 1.19
N ILE A 86 1.97 10.06 1.11
CA ILE A 86 0.60 10.42 1.52
C ILE A 86 -0.42 9.74 0.59
N THR A 87 -0.20 9.82 -0.72
CA THR A 87 -1.07 9.19 -1.71
C THR A 87 -1.08 7.66 -1.57
N LEU A 88 0.07 7.03 -1.35
CA LEU A 88 0.16 5.58 -1.08
C LEU A 88 -0.54 5.19 0.22
N GLY A 89 -0.38 5.97 1.29
CA GLY A 89 -1.08 5.77 2.55
C GLY A 89 -2.60 5.80 2.38
N LEU A 90 -3.11 6.75 1.61
CA LEU A 90 -4.53 6.90 1.28
C LEU A 90 -5.04 5.77 0.38
N ALA A 91 -4.29 5.45 -0.68
CA ALA A 91 -4.61 4.38 -1.63
C ALA A 91 -4.70 3.02 -0.94
N HIS A 92 -3.70 2.70 -0.15
CA HIS A 92 -3.70 1.50 0.69
C HIS A 92 -4.85 1.51 1.70
N GLY A 93 -5.23 2.70 2.19
CA GLY A 93 -6.40 2.90 3.05
C GLY A 93 -7.71 2.44 2.42
N PHE A 94 -7.81 2.39 1.08
CA PHE A 94 -8.96 1.82 0.37
C PHE A 94 -8.76 0.34 0.00
N VAL A 95 -7.59 0.01 -0.56
CA VAL A 95 -7.32 -1.33 -1.12
C VAL A 95 -7.26 -2.41 -0.04
N SER A 96 -6.49 -2.20 1.02
CA SER A 96 -6.28 -3.24 2.05
C SER A 96 -7.56 -3.58 2.82
N PRO A 97 -8.38 -2.61 3.26
CA PRO A 97 -9.68 -2.94 3.83
C PRO A 97 -10.60 -3.69 2.86
N GLY A 98 -10.56 -3.37 1.57
CA GLY A 98 -11.27 -4.11 0.53
C GLY A 98 -10.83 -5.57 0.47
N LEU A 99 -9.53 -5.83 0.41
CA LEU A 99 -8.98 -7.19 0.46
C LEU A 99 -9.34 -7.93 1.76
N PHE A 100 -9.32 -7.24 2.91
CA PHE A 100 -9.76 -7.83 4.18
C PHE A 100 -11.26 -8.15 4.21
N ILE A 101 -12.12 -7.37 3.54
CA ILE A 101 -13.54 -7.72 3.37
C ILE A 101 -13.67 -8.95 2.48
N CYS A 102 -12.95 -9.00 1.36
CA CYS A 102 -12.98 -10.16 0.46
C CYS A 102 -12.57 -11.44 1.18
N ALA A 103 -11.41 -11.44 1.86
CA ALA A 103 -10.89 -12.61 2.54
C ALA A 103 -11.65 -12.95 3.84
N GLY A 104 -12.00 -11.92 4.61
CA GLY A 104 -12.46 -12.09 5.98
C GLY A 104 -13.95 -11.94 6.23
N GLY A 105 -14.65 -11.24 5.36
CA GLY A 105 -16.11 -11.19 5.35
C GLY A 105 -16.64 -12.20 4.34
N VAL A 106 -16.39 -12.00 3.05
CA VAL A 106 -17.04 -12.79 2.00
C VAL A 106 -16.62 -14.26 2.02
N LEU A 107 -15.31 -14.54 1.91
CA LEU A 107 -14.79 -15.90 1.79
C LEU A 107 -14.86 -16.67 3.12
N TYR A 108 -14.50 -16.02 4.22
CA TYR A 108 -14.51 -16.65 5.54
C TYR A 108 -15.93 -16.90 6.07
N ASP A 109 -16.90 -16.00 5.85
CA ASP A 109 -18.27 -16.22 6.34
C ASP A 109 -18.95 -17.38 5.60
N ARG A 110 -18.53 -17.66 4.35
CA ARG A 110 -19.08 -18.76 3.55
C ARG A 110 -18.39 -20.10 3.78
N SER A 111 -17.09 -20.11 4.05
CA SER A 111 -16.29 -21.34 4.10
C SER A 111 -15.73 -21.67 5.48
N HIS A 112 -15.75 -20.72 6.42
CA HIS A 112 -15.15 -20.79 7.76
C HIS A 112 -13.69 -21.25 7.82
N THR A 113 -12.97 -21.18 6.69
CA THR A 113 -11.54 -21.49 6.60
C THR A 113 -10.76 -20.28 6.11
N ARG A 114 -9.49 -20.19 6.47
CA ARG A 114 -8.59 -19.11 6.01
C ARG A 114 -7.43 -19.61 5.17
N VAL A 115 -7.30 -20.93 5.03
CA VAL A 115 -6.16 -21.55 4.37
C VAL A 115 -6.38 -21.51 2.85
N ILE A 116 -5.42 -20.90 2.13
CA ILE A 116 -5.46 -20.66 0.68
C ILE A 116 -5.74 -21.95 -0.10
N SER A 117 -5.23 -23.10 0.36
CA SER A 117 -5.33 -24.39 -0.35
C SER A 117 -6.76 -24.88 -0.55
N PHE A 118 -7.72 -24.49 0.30
CA PHE A 118 -9.12 -24.87 0.18
C PHE A 118 -9.91 -24.01 -0.82
N TYR A 119 -9.41 -22.81 -1.13
CA TYR A 119 -10.02 -21.92 -2.11
C TYR A 119 -9.50 -22.28 -3.49
N ARG A 120 -10.39 -22.75 -4.37
CA ARG A 120 -10.10 -23.06 -5.77
C ARG A 120 -11.35 -22.88 -6.61
N GLY A 121 -11.22 -22.19 -7.74
CA GLY A 121 -12.31 -22.05 -8.71
C GLY A 121 -13.42 -21.09 -8.28
N VAL A 122 -13.13 -20.10 -7.42
CA VAL A 122 -14.14 -19.15 -6.94
C VAL A 122 -14.81 -18.38 -8.09
N THR A 123 -14.12 -18.19 -9.22
CA THR A 123 -14.69 -17.52 -10.41
C THR A 123 -15.92 -18.23 -10.97
N GLN A 124 -16.02 -19.56 -10.81
CA GLN A 124 -17.15 -20.34 -11.32
C GLN A 124 -18.39 -20.21 -10.42
N VAL A 125 -18.18 -19.97 -9.13
CA VAL A 125 -19.25 -19.92 -8.11
C VAL A 125 -19.70 -18.49 -7.85
N MET A 126 -18.75 -17.55 -7.79
CA MET A 126 -18.97 -16.15 -7.42
C MET A 126 -18.27 -15.20 -8.42
N PRO A 127 -18.81 -15.05 -9.65
CA PRO A 127 -18.18 -14.26 -10.70
C PRO A 127 -18.09 -12.76 -10.36
N LEU A 128 -19.10 -12.17 -9.73
CA LEU A 128 -19.08 -10.74 -9.37
C LEU A 128 -18.02 -10.48 -8.29
N PHE A 129 -17.93 -11.35 -7.29
CA PHE A 129 -16.84 -11.31 -6.33
C PHE A 129 -15.47 -11.40 -7.00
N ALA A 130 -15.28 -12.33 -7.93
CA ALA A 130 -13.99 -12.53 -8.58
C ALA A 130 -13.53 -11.29 -9.35
N ILE A 131 -14.45 -10.57 -10.01
CA ILE A 131 -14.14 -9.32 -10.73
C ILE A 131 -13.69 -8.24 -9.75
N LEU A 132 -14.46 -7.98 -8.68
CA LEU A 132 -14.10 -6.95 -7.70
C LEU A 132 -12.81 -7.29 -6.95
N PHE A 133 -12.63 -8.56 -6.60
CA PHE A 133 -11.42 -9.07 -5.98
C PHE A 133 -10.22 -8.93 -6.90
N PHE A 134 -10.37 -9.17 -8.20
CA PHE A 134 -9.32 -8.98 -9.18
C PHE A 134 -8.87 -7.52 -9.26
N ILE A 135 -9.82 -6.58 -9.34
CA ILE A 135 -9.51 -5.14 -9.36
C ILE A 135 -8.74 -4.73 -8.10
N LEU A 136 -9.16 -5.20 -6.92
CA LEU A 136 -8.44 -4.93 -5.67
C LEU A 136 -7.05 -5.58 -5.63
N CYS A 137 -6.88 -6.77 -6.20
CA CYS A 137 -5.56 -7.41 -6.31
C CYS A 137 -4.64 -6.62 -7.25
N LEU A 138 -5.14 -6.14 -8.37
CA LEU A 138 -4.42 -5.25 -9.29
C LEU A 138 -4.05 -3.92 -8.62
N ALA A 139 -4.97 -3.34 -7.86
CA ALA A 139 -4.66 -2.15 -7.08
C ALA A 139 -3.58 -2.43 -6.02
N ASN A 140 -3.62 -3.58 -5.36
CA ASN A 140 -2.59 -3.93 -4.38
C ASN A 140 -1.22 -4.15 -5.03
N CYS A 141 -1.15 -4.74 -6.22
CA CYS A 141 0.13 -4.94 -6.91
C CYS A 141 0.76 -3.67 -7.48
N GLY A 142 0.07 -2.52 -7.39
CA GLY A 142 0.50 -1.28 -8.01
C GLY A 142 0.36 -1.31 -9.53
N ALA A 143 -0.72 -1.91 -10.06
CA ALA A 143 -0.99 -1.86 -11.50
C ALA A 143 -1.20 -0.41 -11.98
N PRO A 144 -0.79 -0.07 -13.22
CA PRO A 144 -1.05 1.24 -13.79
C PRO A 144 -2.57 1.53 -13.78
N LEU A 145 -2.94 2.81 -13.70
CA LEU A 145 -4.32 3.30 -13.52
C LEU A 145 -4.91 3.08 -12.11
N THR A 146 -4.11 2.64 -11.15
CA THR A 146 -4.53 2.54 -9.74
C THR A 146 -3.78 3.56 -8.88
N LEU A 147 -4.45 4.06 -7.84
CA LEU A 147 -3.85 5.09 -6.98
C LEU A 147 -2.58 4.58 -6.25
N ASN A 148 -2.52 3.28 -5.92
CA ASN A 148 -1.33 2.67 -5.31
C ASN A 148 -0.10 2.83 -6.20
N PHE A 149 -0.22 2.65 -7.53
CA PHE A 149 0.90 2.80 -8.45
C PHE A 149 1.49 4.21 -8.40
N ILE A 150 0.66 5.25 -8.41
CA ILE A 150 1.10 6.63 -8.34
C ILE A 150 1.85 6.89 -7.04
N GLY A 151 1.29 6.45 -5.91
CA GLY A 151 1.92 6.62 -4.61
C GLY A 151 3.26 5.88 -4.48
N GLU A 152 3.32 4.61 -4.90
CA GLU A 152 4.55 3.82 -4.89
C GLU A 152 5.63 4.41 -5.80
N PHE A 153 5.25 4.80 -7.01
CA PHE A 153 6.19 5.37 -7.98
C PHE A 153 6.80 6.67 -7.46
N LEU A 154 5.98 7.59 -6.95
CA LEU A 154 6.42 8.87 -6.40
C LEU A 154 7.27 8.68 -5.12
N SER A 155 6.87 7.78 -4.22
CA SER A 155 7.66 7.45 -3.03
C SER A 155 9.04 6.90 -3.40
N LEU A 156 9.09 5.93 -4.32
CA LEU A 156 10.35 5.34 -4.77
C LEU A 156 11.23 6.35 -5.51
N TYR A 157 10.63 7.23 -6.32
CA TYR A 157 11.34 8.31 -7.00
C TYR A 157 12.08 9.21 -5.99
N GLY A 158 11.38 9.65 -4.93
CA GLY A 158 12.01 10.45 -3.88
C GLY A 158 13.16 9.72 -3.17
N VAL A 159 12.99 8.42 -2.91
CA VAL A 159 14.06 7.59 -2.31
C VAL A 159 15.26 7.47 -3.24
N PHE A 160 15.02 7.29 -4.54
CA PHE A 160 16.07 7.23 -5.57
C PHE A 160 16.86 8.55 -5.65
N GLU A 161 16.19 9.69 -5.57
CA GLU A 161 16.82 11.01 -5.55
C GLU A 161 17.73 11.17 -4.32
N ARG A 162 17.27 10.70 -3.16
CA ARG A 162 18.05 10.78 -1.91
C ARG A 162 19.22 9.80 -1.87
N SER A 163 19.01 8.56 -2.33
CA SER A 163 20.04 7.53 -2.41
C SER A 163 19.67 6.44 -3.41
N SER A 164 20.42 6.37 -4.51
CA SER A 164 20.20 5.39 -5.59
C SER A 164 20.33 3.94 -5.13
N LEU A 165 21.22 3.65 -4.19
CA LEU A 165 21.43 2.29 -3.67
C LEU A 165 20.19 1.79 -2.92
N TYR A 166 19.65 2.59 -2.00
CA TYR A 166 18.42 2.23 -1.27
C TYR A 166 17.20 2.24 -2.18
N GLY A 167 17.13 3.18 -3.13
CA GLY A 167 16.10 3.20 -4.17
C GLY A 167 16.05 1.89 -4.97
N LEU A 168 17.22 1.38 -5.37
CA LEU A 168 17.32 0.10 -6.10
C LEU A 168 16.73 -1.05 -5.27
N PHE A 169 17.13 -1.20 -4.02
CA PHE A 169 16.57 -2.27 -3.17
C PHE A 169 15.10 -2.03 -2.84
N ALA A 170 14.67 -0.79 -2.62
CA ALA A 170 13.27 -0.46 -2.38
C ALA A 170 12.39 -0.80 -3.60
N SER A 171 12.89 -0.60 -4.83
CA SER A 171 12.16 -0.93 -6.07
C SER A 171 11.83 -2.41 -6.23
N SER A 172 12.54 -3.30 -5.52
CA SER A 172 12.18 -4.72 -5.45
C SER A 172 10.77 -4.93 -4.87
N SER A 173 10.22 -3.97 -4.13
CA SER A 173 8.84 -3.99 -3.63
C SER A 173 7.82 -4.19 -4.74
N ILE A 174 8.04 -3.58 -5.92
CA ILE A 174 7.12 -3.68 -7.06
C ILE A 174 7.05 -5.12 -7.55
N ILE A 175 8.22 -5.76 -7.70
CA ILE A 175 8.34 -7.14 -8.18
C ILE A 175 7.68 -8.10 -7.18
N PHE A 176 8.01 -7.94 -5.90
CA PHE A 176 7.44 -8.81 -4.88
C PHE A 176 5.95 -8.59 -4.68
N SER A 177 5.49 -7.33 -4.73
CA SER A 177 4.07 -6.98 -4.66
C SER A 177 3.26 -7.67 -5.74
N ALA A 178 3.74 -7.63 -6.99
CA ALA A 178 3.15 -8.39 -8.07
C ALA A 178 3.19 -9.91 -7.83
N ALA A 179 4.32 -10.44 -7.38
CA ALA A 179 4.49 -11.89 -7.19
C ALA A 179 3.49 -12.46 -6.18
N TYR A 180 3.38 -11.89 -4.97
CA TYR A 180 2.50 -12.45 -3.93
C TYR A 180 1.02 -12.18 -4.19
N THR A 181 0.65 -11.05 -4.83
CA THR A 181 -0.75 -10.73 -5.15
C THR A 181 -1.28 -11.61 -6.27
N ILE A 182 -0.52 -11.78 -7.35
CA ILE A 182 -0.87 -12.66 -8.46
C ILE A 182 -0.93 -14.10 -7.98
N TYR A 183 0.02 -14.54 -7.15
CA TYR A 183 0.00 -15.86 -6.54
C TYR A 183 -1.29 -16.10 -5.73
N MET A 184 -1.66 -15.15 -4.86
CA MET A 184 -2.90 -15.23 -4.07
C MET A 184 -4.14 -15.29 -4.96
N PHE A 185 -4.26 -14.36 -5.92
CA PHE A 185 -5.41 -14.30 -6.81
C PHE A 185 -5.55 -15.58 -7.63
N GLN A 186 -4.46 -16.06 -8.23
CA GLN A 186 -4.50 -17.25 -9.08
C GLN A 186 -4.97 -18.49 -8.32
N ARG A 187 -4.50 -18.69 -7.07
CA ARG A 187 -4.91 -19.83 -6.24
C ARG A 187 -6.38 -19.79 -5.86
N ILE A 188 -6.88 -18.61 -5.49
CA ILE A 188 -8.28 -18.44 -5.03
C ILE A 188 -9.24 -18.48 -6.22
N ALA A 189 -8.96 -17.69 -7.26
CA ALA A 189 -9.83 -17.49 -8.40
C ALA A 189 -9.85 -18.71 -9.32
N PHE A 190 -8.67 -19.23 -9.69
CA PHE A 190 -8.52 -20.29 -10.67
C PHE A 190 -8.13 -21.63 -10.01
N GLY A 191 -8.48 -22.76 -10.62
CA GLY A 191 -8.20 -24.05 -9.98
C GLY A 191 -8.62 -25.33 -10.69
N GLY A 192 -9.02 -25.27 -11.97
CA GLY A 192 -9.46 -26.43 -12.75
C GLY A 192 -10.80 -27.02 -12.28
N ALA A 193 -10.82 -27.58 -11.07
CA ALA A 193 -12.02 -28.06 -10.38
C ALA A 193 -12.27 -27.24 -9.10
N TYR A 194 -13.53 -26.90 -8.83
CA TYR A 194 -13.92 -26.26 -7.58
C TYR A 194 -13.74 -27.22 -6.40
N SER A 195 -13.32 -26.68 -5.25
CA SER A 195 -13.14 -27.46 -4.02
C SER A 195 -14.45 -28.13 -3.60
N ARG A 196 -14.39 -29.35 -3.05
CA ARG A 196 -15.56 -30.05 -2.49
C ARG A 196 -16.24 -29.27 -1.35
N MET A 197 -15.56 -28.27 -0.78
CA MET A 197 -16.15 -27.35 0.20
C MET A 197 -17.26 -26.46 -0.42
N PHE A 198 -17.20 -26.22 -1.74
CA PHE A 198 -18.15 -25.40 -2.49
C PHE A 198 -19.33 -26.21 -3.06
N THR A 199 -19.54 -27.46 -2.62
CA THR A 199 -20.65 -28.31 -3.11
C THR A 199 -22.03 -27.85 -2.63
N VAL A 200 -22.07 -27.06 -1.56
CA VAL A 200 -23.28 -26.33 -1.14
C VAL A 200 -23.35 -25.06 -1.98
N VAL A 201 -24.47 -24.83 -2.66
CA VAL A 201 -24.72 -23.63 -3.49
C VAL A 201 -24.38 -22.38 -2.69
N MET A 202 -23.18 -21.82 -2.91
CA MET A 202 -22.77 -20.58 -2.27
C MET A 202 -23.30 -19.42 -3.11
N PRO A 203 -24.12 -18.52 -2.55
CA PRO A 203 -24.52 -17.34 -3.26
C PRO A 203 -23.31 -16.43 -3.49
N ASP A 204 -23.33 -15.71 -4.61
CA ASP A 204 -22.41 -14.63 -4.90
C ASP A 204 -22.57 -13.47 -3.87
N LEU A 205 -22.07 -12.28 -4.19
CA LEU A 205 -22.17 -11.12 -3.31
C LEU A 205 -23.62 -10.75 -2.99
N THR A 206 -23.88 -10.56 -1.71
CA THR A 206 -25.11 -9.88 -1.26
C THR A 206 -25.05 -8.40 -1.63
N LYS A 207 -26.21 -7.74 -1.73
CA LYS A 207 -26.28 -6.30 -2.02
C LYS A 207 -25.41 -5.46 -1.07
N ARG A 208 -25.34 -5.85 0.21
CA ARG A 208 -24.50 -5.18 1.22
C ARG A 208 -23.01 -5.36 0.95
N GLU A 209 -22.56 -6.57 0.66
CA GLU A 209 -21.15 -6.82 0.37
C GLU A 209 -20.72 -6.11 -0.92
N TYR A 210 -21.57 -6.14 -1.95
CA TYR A 210 -21.33 -5.46 -3.21
C TYR A 210 -21.20 -3.94 -3.03
N THR A 211 -22.13 -3.30 -2.30
CA THR A 211 -22.05 -1.83 -2.08
C THR A 211 -20.81 -1.42 -1.31
N ILE A 212 -20.45 -2.17 -0.26
CA ILE A 212 -19.24 -1.88 0.53
C ILE A 212 -17.98 -2.02 -0.34
N LEU A 213 -17.86 -3.08 -1.14
CA LEU A 213 -16.71 -3.26 -2.03
C LEU A 213 -16.66 -2.18 -3.11
N MET A 214 -17.79 -1.81 -3.70
CA MET A 214 -17.84 -0.75 -4.72
C MET A 214 -17.41 0.61 -4.17
N ILE A 215 -17.79 0.95 -2.93
CA ILE A 215 -17.35 2.19 -2.26
C ILE A 215 -15.83 2.25 -2.12
N LEU A 216 -15.15 1.10 -2.00
CA LEU A 216 -13.68 1.04 -1.91
C LEU A 216 -13.01 0.97 -3.28
N VAL A 217 -13.57 0.22 -4.22
CA VAL A 217 -13.01 0.05 -5.57
C VAL A 217 -13.09 1.33 -6.39
N VAL A 218 -14.23 2.02 -6.36
CA VAL A 218 -14.46 3.20 -7.20
C VAL A 218 -13.41 4.31 -6.96
N PRO A 219 -13.13 4.74 -5.71
CA PRO A 219 -12.08 5.71 -5.44
C PRO A 219 -10.68 5.24 -5.86
N THR A 220 -10.36 3.94 -5.70
CA THR A 220 -9.01 3.43 -6.05
C THR A 220 -8.68 3.58 -7.54
N VAL A 221 -9.69 3.41 -8.40
CA VAL A 221 -9.55 3.54 -9.85
C VAL A 221 -9.72 5.00 -10.29
N LEU A 222 -10.74 5.71 -9.80
CA LEU A 222 -10.98 7.11 -10.19
C LEU A 222 -9.80 8.01 -9.84
N LEU A 223 -9.28 7.90 -8.61
CA LEU A 223 -8.12 8.67 -8.18
C LEU A 223 -6.82 8.15 -8.82
N GLY A 224 -6.81 6.88 -9.26
CA GLY A 224 -5.71 6.31 -10.04
C GLY A 224 -5.62 6.89 -11.46
N ILE A 225 -6.76 7.19 -12.09
CA ILE A 225 -6.84 7.83 -13.41
C ILE A 225 -6.58 9.34 -13.29
N TYR A 226 -7.14 9.97 -12.27
CA TYR A 226 -7.04 11.41 -12.04
C TYR A 226 -6.47 11.72 -10.64
N PRO A 227 -5.14 11.62 -10.45
CA PRO A 227 -4.50 11.88 -9.16
C PRO A 227 -4.40 13.37 -8.82
N ALA A 228 -4.53 14.26 -9.80
CA ALA A 228 -4.38 15.71 -9.64
C ALA A 228 -5.27 16.28 -8.53
N SER A 229 -6.50 15.77 -8.37
CA SER A 229 -7.40 16.15 -7.28
C SER A 229 -6.77 16.08 -5.88
N ILE A 230 -5.85 15.13 -5.66
CA ILE A 230 -5.14 14.98 -4.37
C ILE A 230 -3.82 15.74 -4.40
N LEU A 231 -3.03 15.57 -5.46
CA LEU A 231 -1.68 16.12 -5.56
C LEU A 231 -1.70 17.66 -5.52
N ASP A 232 -2.63 18.31 -6.23
CA ASP A 232 -2.74 19.78 -6.28
C ASP A 232 -3.02 20.37 -4.89
N GLY A 233 -3.78 19.67 -4.05
CA GLY A 233 -4.06 20.08 -2.68
C GLY A 233 -2.90 19.85 -1.71
N LEU A 234 -2.00 18.91 -2.01
CA LEU A 234 -0.86 18.56 -1.16
C LEU A 234 0.37 19.42 -1.42
N GLY A 235 0.61 19.86 -2.66
CA GLY A 235 1.88 20.47 -3.07
C GLY A 235 2.35 21.63 -2.20
N TYR A 236 1.45 22.57 -1.87
CA TYR A 236 1.79 23.69 -0.98
C TYR A 236 2.14 23.22 0.43
N ALA A 237 1.33 22.34 1.03
CA ALA A 237 1.55 21.85 2.39
C ALA A 237 2.85 21.03 2.50
N VAL A 238 3.15 20.22 1.48
CA VAL A 238 4.37 19.39 1.42
C VAL A 238 5.61 20.26 1.25
N SER A 239 5.55 21.32 0.44
CA SER A 239 6.70 22.23 0.27
C SER A 239 7.16 22.88 1.59
N LEU A 240 6.23 23.11 2.54
CA LEU A 240 6.54 23.65 3.86
C LEU A 240 7.22 22.65 4.79
N LEU A 241 7.14 21.35 4.51
CA LEU A 241 7.75 20.29 5.31
C LEU A 241 9.19 20.00 4.92
N LEU A 242 9.65 20.51 3.77
CA LEU A 242 11.00 20.30 3.31
C LEU A 242 12.00 21.04 4.19
N TYR A 243 13.10 20.34 4.49
CA TYR A 243 14.22 20.95 5.19
C TYR A 243 15.25 21.45 4.17
N SER A 244 15.43 22.77 4.10
CA SER A 244 16.54 23.41 3.39
C SER A 244 17.64 23.81 4.38
N SER A 245 18.87 23.35 4.16
CA SER A 245 20.05 23.68 4.98
C SER A 245 20.47 25.15 4.90
N ASP A 246 19.99 25.88 3.89
CA ASP A 246 20.66 27.11 3.41
C ASP A 246 20.16 28.42 4.07
N ILE A 247 19.20 28.35 5.00
CA ILE A 247 18.65 29.56 5.65
C ILE A 247 19.51 30.04 6.85
N ALA A 248 20.60 29.37 7.18
CA ALA A 248 21.32 29.59 8.45
C ALA A 248 22.57 30.51 8.41
N PHE A 249 22.99 31.09 7.27
CA PHE A 249 24.29 31.79 7.23
C PHE A 249 24.37 33.23 6.69
N ASP A 250 23.31 33.83 6.14
CA ASP A 250 23.45 35.15 5.45
C ASP A 250 22.72 36.35 6.10
N VAL A 251 22.42 36.31 7.40
CA VAL A 251 21.91 37.50 8.12
C VAL A 251 22.80 37.85 9.32
N VAL A 252 24.07 38.15 9.04
CA VAL A 252 24.83 39.12 9.83
C VAL A 252 25.41 40.11 8.82
N PRO A 253 24.80 41.31 8.62
CA PRO A 253 25.49 42.36 7.92
C PRO A 253 26.72 42.73 8.76
N ASN A 254 27.90 42.38 8.28
CA ASN A 254 29.16 42.94 8.76
C ASN A 254 29.14 44.44 8.50
N THR A 255 28.69 45.22 9.48
CA THR A 255 29.04 46.63 9.61
C THR A 255 30.23 46.72 10.56
N GLN A 256 31.44 46.77 9.97
CA GLN A 256 32.54 47.55 10.53
C GLN A 256 32.46 48.97 9.97
#